data_AF-A0A9W4NDP2-F1
#
_entry.id   AF-A0A9W4NDP2-F1
#
_cell.length_a   1.000
_cell.length_b   1.000
_cell.length_c   1.000
_cell.angle_alpha   90.00
_cell.angle_beta   90.00
_cell.angle_gamma   90.00
#
_symmetry.space_group_name_H-M   'P 1'
#
loop_
_entity.id
_entity.type
_entity.pdbx_description
1 polymer ?
#
loop_
_entity_poly.entity_id
_entity_poly.type
_entity_poly.pdbx_seq_one_letter_code
_entity_poly.pdbx_strand_id
1 'polypeptide(L)'
;MFSGSSSPPKDKVDTLPETGLDPSSLTIQTDTTGTTGTSPREKRFSQFSPPGAGFFRRTSEDQGPTGEKKRRSSTVTKAANFFSNAKSSLSINGRDSSSFSTSPSIAESPLQKLGKMDPALSVPQGSFNNSAGESAPTARSSFRVGVTEDRNRKCRRTMEDTHAYLYNFLGTPAPGSPGTNGAPLGTSASQASEESSNVVETDNGYFAIFDGHAGTFAAEWCGKKLHLILEEVMRRSPNTPVPELLDQTFTSVDQQLEKLPVKNSGCTAVTAVLRWEDRVPSSQSATGSSALAPAAAAATKNAENTETPTQDSPGNVLPKLQDKAIRSRVLYTANVGDARIVLCRNGKALRLSYDHKGSDEAEGRRISNAGGLILNNRVNGVLAVTRALGDAYLKDLVTGHPYTTETVIQPDADEFIILACDGLWDVCSDQEAVDLIRNEHDAQQASKILVDHALARFSTDNLSIMVIRLDSNRVKDVVSSNADPIGVDGDNTTSQGMSEADNIVEGARKSIASSGLANDPEAAEKATNDTLQKMASHSHKQEPGPEMSINESNDLPSVDILSPNKSPSNPSGSMK
;
A
#
# COMPACT_ATOMS: atom_id res chain seq x y z
N MET A 1 42.97 31.62 5.69
CA MET A 1 44.04 32.23 4.86
C MET A 1 44.25 31.37 3.60
N PHE A 2 45.17 31.73 2.71
CA PHE A 2 45.10 31.39 1.28
C PHE A 2 45.56 29.98 0.84
N SER A 3 45.23 29.66 -0.42
CA SER A 3 45.75 28.60 -1.32
C SER A 3 45.19 27.17 -1.14
N GLY A 4 45.09 26.36 -2.20
CA GLY A 4 45.28 26.71 -3.62
C GLY A 4 45.29 25.51 -4.59
N SER A 5 44.43 25.55 -5.61
CA SER A 5 44.28 24.59 -6.74
C SER A 5 45.58 24.08 -7.39
N SER A 6 45.61 22.79 -7.81
CA SER A 6 45.96 22.43 -9.21
C SER A 6 45.79 20.94 -9.57
N SER A 7 45.62 20.70 -10.87
CA SER A 7 45.71 19.45 -11.65
C SER A 7 46.03 19.88 -13.11
N PRO A 8 46.38 19.00 -14.08
CA PRO A 8 46.63 17.55 -14.07
C PRO A 8 48.11 17.26 -14.50
N PRO A 9 48.44 16.13 -15.19
CA PRO A 9 48.16 16.01 -16.63
C PRO A 9 47.67 14.61 -17.09
N LYS A 10 47.26 14.50 -18.36
CA LYS A 10 47.14 13.23 -19.12
C LYS A 10 48.34 13.10 -20.07
N ASP A 11 48.71 11.87 -20.42
CA ASP A 11 48.83 11.41 -21.81
C ASP A 11 49.49 10.03 -21.92
N LYS A 12 48.82 9.08 -22.58
CA LYS A 12 49.27 8.51 -23.87
C LYS A 12 48.23 7.55 -24.47
N VAL A 13 48.36 7.32 -25.77
CA VAL A 13 47.52 6.45 -26.61
C VAL A 13 48.46 5.57 -27.43
N ASP A 14 48.11 4.29 -27.60
CA ASP A 14 48.74 3.38 -28.57
C ASP A 14 47.75 3.05 -29.71
N THR A 15 48.29 2.61 -30.86
CA THR A 15 47.67 2.87 -32.18
C THR A 15 47.17 1.61 -32.89
N LEU A 16 46.15 1.81 -33.75
CA LEU A 16 45.68 0.86 -34.78
C LEU A 16 46.78 0.48 -35.81
N PRO A 17 46.50 -0.55 -36.63
CA PRO A 17 46.69 -0.45 -38.07
C PRO A 17 45.35 -0.42 -38.84
N GLU A 18 45.35 0.23 -40.00
CA GLU A 18 44.16 0.46 -40.84
C GLU A 18 43.93 -0.64 -41.89
N THR A 19 42.69 -0.72 -42.38
CA THR A 19 42.42 -0.83 -43.82
C THR A 19 41.23 0.08 -44.16
N GLY A 20 41.49 1.25 -44.75
CA GLY A 20 40.44 2.18 -45.20
C GLY A 20 40.16 2.08 -46.71
N LEU A 21 39.10 2.76 -47.15
CA LEU A 21 38.98 3.39 -48.48
C LEU A 21 37.89 4.48 -48.43
N ASP A 22 38.12 5.60 -49.10
CA ASP A 22 37.41 6.87 -48.90
C ASP A 22 36.23 7.10 -49.88
N PRO A 23 35.30 8.05 -49.61
CA PRO A 23 34.07 8.25 -50.38
C PRO A 23 34.13 9.41 -51.39
N SER A 24 33.30 9.35 -52.44
CA SER A 24 32.96 10.55 -53.25
C SER A 24 31.62 10.45 -53.98
N SER A 25 30.75 11.44 -53.75
CA SER A 25 29.73 12.05 -54.63
C SER A 25 29.19 11.31 -55.88
N LEU A 26 27.87 11.37 -56.09
CA LEU A 26 27.25 12.15 -57.20
C LEU A 26 25.71 12.25 -57.11
N THR A 27 25.13 13.16 -57.90
CA THR A 27 23.69 13.51 -57.94
C THR A 27 23.20 13.65 -59.39
N ILE A 28 22.02 13.11 -59.74
CA ILE A 28 21.17 13.39 -60.94
C ILE A 28 19.88 12.54 -60.77
N GLN A 29 18.64 13.05 -60.81
CA GLN A 29 17.82 13.57 -61.94
C GLN A 29 17.38 12.47 -62.94
N THR A 30 16.14 12.38 -63.47
CA THR A 30 14.83 13.11 -63.30
C THR A 30 13.65 12.19 -63.70
N ASP A 31 12.41 12.59 -63.36
CA ASP A 31 11.27 12.87 -64.29
C ASP A 31 9.95 12.99 -63.48
N THR A 32 9.26 14.15 -63.42
CA THR A 32 8.28 14.75 -64.38
C THR A 32 7.08 13.84 -64.71
N THR A 33 5.82 14.27 -64.70
CA THR A 33 5.16 15.61 -64.83
C THR A 33 4.49 16.10 -63.51
N GLY A 34 4.04 17.34 -63.28
CA GLY A 34 3.54 18.43 -64.14
C GLY A 34 2.01 18.33 -64.31
N THR A 35 1.15 19.34 -64.07
CA THR A 35 1.24 20.77 -63.62
C THR A 35 -0.12 21.16 -62.97
N THR A 36 -0.38 22.28 -62.27
CA THR A 36 0.27 23.62 -62.13
C THR A 36 0.25 24.04 -60.62
N GLY A 37 0.16 25.27 -60.07
CA GLY A 37 -0.08 26.67 -60.49
C GLY A 37 -1.52 27.18 -60.20
N THR A 38 -1.80 28.40 -59.69
CA THR A 38 -0.94 29.52 -59.23
C THR A 38 -1.64 30.41 -58.16
N SER A 39 -0.88 31.01 -57.23
CA SER A 39 -1.29 32.12 -56.34
C SER A 39 -0.94 33.50 -56.98
N PRO A 40 -1.41 34.69 -56.50
CA PRO A 40 -0.86 35.30 -55.26
C PRO A 40 -1.71 36.37 -54.48
N ARG A 41 -1.20 36.74 -53.29
CA ARG A 41 -1.16 38.10 -52.64
C ARG A 41 -2.39 38.82 -52.00
N GLU A 42 -2.26 38.99 -50.67
CA GLU A 42 -2.25 40.27 -49.88
C GLU A 42 -3.48 41.22 -49.73
N LYS A 43 -3.75 41.58 -48.44
CA LYS A 43 -4.12 42.90 -47.83
C LYS A 43 -5.58 43.22 -47.38
N ARG A 44 -5.69 43.38 -46.04
CA ARG A 44 -6.39 44.41 -45.21
C ARG A 44 -7.94 44.43 -45.04
N PHE A 45 -8.36 44.62 -43.77
CA PHE A 45 -9.52 45.37 -43.18
C PHE A 45 -10.90 45.37 -43.90
N SER A 46 -12.08 45.29 -43.25
CA SER A 46 -12.51 45.84 -41.94
C SER A 46 -13.81 45.21 -41.37
N GLN A 47 -14.22 45.64 -40.16
CA GLN A 47 -15.49 45.39 -39.45
C GLN A 47 -16.79 45.57 -40.29
N PHE A 48 -17.88 44.86 -39.92
CA PHE A 48 -19.06 45.42 -39.21
C PHE A 48 -20.16 44.36 -38.86
N SER A 49 -21.10 44.72 -37.97
CA SER A 49 -22.29 43.96 -37.50
C SER A 49 -23.46 44.95 -37.22
N PRO A 50 -24.63 44.57 -36.65
CA PRO A 50 -25.60 43.50 -36.94
C PRO A 50 -26.86 44.15 -37.62
N PRO A 51 -28.19 43.93 -37.31
CA PRO A 51 -28.89 43.77 -36.02
C PRO A 51 -29.98 42.64 -35.99
N GLY A 52 -31.01 42.72 -35.12
CA GLY A 52 -32.10 41.72 -34.96
C GLY A 52 -33.41 42.25 -34.33
N ALA A 53 -34.14 41.39 -33.59
CA ALA A 53 -35.52 41.53 -33.02
C ALA A 53 -36.69 41.24 -34.00
N GLY A 54 -37.91 40.85 -33.58
CA GLY A 54 -38.48 40.72 -32.23
C GLY A 54 -39.78 39.85 -32.13
N PHE A 55 -40.54 39.99 -31.02
CA PHE A 55 -41.62 39.10 -30.53
C PHE A 55 -43.00 39.18 -31.26
N PHE A 56 -43.84 38.11 -31.22
CA PHE A 56 -45.10 38.02 -30.41
C PHE A 56 -45.90 36.68 -30.59
N ARG A 57 -47.21 36.60 -30.27
CA ARG A 57 -47.87 35.40 -29.67
C ARG A 57 -49.40 35.26 -29.98
N ARG A 58 -49.92 34.00 -29.98
CA ARG A 58 -51.33 33.50 -29.72
C ARG A 58 -52.42 33.36 -30.84
N THR A 59 -53.22 32.27 -30.71
CA THR A 59 -54.68 32.03 -31.04
C THR A 59 -55.20 32.07 -32.49
N SER A 60 -56.27 31.36 -32.92
CA SER A 60 -57.04 30.17 -32.41
C SER A 60 -58.02 29.58 -33.49
N GLU A 61 -58.51 28.34 -33.27
CA GLU A 61 -59.77 27.72 -33.82
C GLU A 61 -59.86 27.47 -35.38
N ASP A 62 -60.74 26.63 -35.98
CA ASP A 62 -61.88 25.81 -35.50
C ASP A 62 -62.16 24.52 -36.36
N GLN A 63 -63.07 23.65 -35.87
CA GLN A 63 -64.01 22.71 -36.54
C GLN A 63 -63.56 21.34 -37.13
N GLY A 64 -64.46 20.34 -36.95
CA GLY A 64 -64.39 18.94 -37.44
C GLY A 64 -65.61 18.59 -38.31
N PRO A 65 -66.37 17.48 -38.11
CA PRO A 65 -66.27 16.34 -37.15
C PRO A 65 -65.97 15.00 -37.94
N THR A 66 -66.33 13.74 -37.63
CA THR A 66 -67.24 13.01 -36.70
C THR A 66 -66.67 11.60 -36.33
N GLY A 67 -67.36 10.79 -35.51
CA GLY A 67 -67.12 9.35 -35.32
C GLY A 67 -67.26 8.87 -33.86
N GLU A 68 -68.03 7.81 -33.59
CA GLU A 68 -68.50 7.52 -32.21
C GLU A 68 -67.72 6.44 -31.42
N LYS A 69 -67.32 6.83 -30.20
CA LYS A 69 -67.43 6.10 -28.91
C LYS A 69 -66.96 4.62 -28.82
N LYS A 70 -65.87 4.41 -28.07
CA LYS A 70 -65.89 3.42 -26.95
C LYS A 70 -64.99 3.86 -25.79
N ARG A 71 -65.45 3.62 -24.55
CA ARG A 71 -64.78 4.04 -23.31
C ARG A 71 -63.63 3.11 -22.93
N ARG A 72 -62.48 3.65 -22.54
CA ARG A 72 -61.84 3.41 -21.22
C ARG A 72 -60.77 4.46 -20.91
N SER A 73 -60.42 4.57 -19.63
CA SER A 73 -59.69 5.70 -19.04
C SER A 73 -58.16 5.48 -18.97
N SER A 74 -57.44 6.61 -19.04
CA SER A 74 -56.08 6.87 -18.54
C SER A 74 -55.30 5.71 -17.89
N THR A 75 -54.06 5.49 -18.35
CA THR A 75 -53.07 4.66 -17.64
C THR A 75 -51.69 5.34 -17.64
N VAL A 76 -51.60 6.48 -16.95
CA VAL A 76 -50.32 7.19 -16.70
C VAL A 76 -49.83 6.82 -15.30
N THR A 77 -49.61 5.52 -15.04
CA THR A 77 -49.02 5.05 -13.75
C THR A 77 -48.41 3.64 -13.86
N LYS A 78 -47.29 3.48 -14.59
CA LYS A 78 -46.48 2.24 -14.49
C LYS A 78 -44.99 2.36 -14.87
N ALA A 79 -44.31 3.39 -14.35
CA ALA A 79 -42.86 3.56 -14.50
C ALA A 79 -42.19 4.17 -13.25
N ALA A 80 -42.69 3.84 -12.05
CA ALA A 80 -42.14 4.30 -10.77
C ALA A 80 -42.32 3.23 -9.70
N ASN A 81 -41.31 2.36 -9.54
CA ASN A 81 -41.00 1.53 -8.36
C ASN A 81 -39.88 0.53 -8.75
N PHE A 82 -38.61 0.98 -8.75
CA PHE A 82 -37.46 0.06 -8.85
C PHE A 82 -36.14 0.59 -8.23
N PHE A 83 -36.13 1.80 -7.65
CA PHE A 83 -34.93 2.36 -7.01
C PHE A 83 -35.25 2.98 -5.64
N SER A 84 -35.37 2.13 -4.63
CA SER A 84 -35.54 2.53 -3.22
C SER A 84 -35.02 1.46 -2.26
N ASN A 85 -33.74 1.09 -2.35
CA ASN A 85 -33.00 0.37 -1.31
C ASN A 85 -31.48 0.57 -1.48
N ALA A 86 -30.99 1.75 -1.07
CA ALA A 86 -29.56 2.09 -1.04
C ALA A 86 -29.24 3.17 0.02
N LYS A 87 -29.97 3.17 1.15
CA LYS A 87 -29.79 4.12 2.27
C LYS A 87 -29.99 3.44 3.63
N SER A 88 -29.11 2.51 3.97
CA SER A 88 -28.94 1.99 5.33
C SER A 88 -27.48 1.55 5.51
N SER A 89 -26.59 2.54 5.60
CA SER A 89 -25.18 2.36 5.98
C SER A 89 -24.73 3.53 6.87
N LEU A 90 -25.59 3.85 7.84
CA LEU A 90 -25.38 4.81 8.92
C LEU A 90 -26.14 4.27 10.13
N SER A 91 -25.41 3.83 11.16
CA SER A 91 -25.98 3.22 12.37
C SER A 91 -25.40 3.89 13.61
N ILE A 92 -25.96 5.04 13.97
CA ILE A 92 -25.75 5.66 15.28
C ILE A 92 -26.83 5.13 16.23
N ASN A 93 -26.45 4.71 17.43
CA ASN A 93 -27.35 4.09 18.41
C ASN A 93 -28.40 5.06 18.96
N GLY A 94 -29.63 4.57 19.18
CA GLY A 94 -30.77 5.45 19.52
C GLY A 94 -32.06 4.78 20.02
N ARG A 95 -31.98 3.91 21.04
CA ARG A 95 -33.09 3.40 21.91
C ARG A 95 -34.22 2.55 21.29
N ASP A 96 -34.39 1.37 21.89
CA ASP A 96 -35.62 0.64 22.22
C ASP A 96 -36.92 0.89 21.42
N SER A 97 -37.33 -0.13 20.66
CA SER A 97 -38.65 -0.76 20.87
C SER A 97 -38.69 -2.17 20.27
N SER A 98 -39.46 -3.06 20.89
CA SER A 98 -39.49 -4.48 20.55
C SER A 98 -40.38 -4.79 19.34
N SER A 99 -39.82 -5.42 18.30
CA SER A 99 -40.59 -6.22 17.35
C SER A 99 -39.74 -7.38 16.79
N PHE A 100 -40.31 -8.58 16.78
CA PHE A 100 -39.66 -9.78 16.26
C PHE A 100 -39.90 -9.87 14.75
N SER A 101 -38.84 -9.69 13.95
CA SER A 101 -38.92 -9.65 12.48
C SER A 101 -37.82 -10.52 11.87
N THR A 102 -38.22 -11.56 11.15
CA THR A 102 -37.30 -12.50 10.50
C THR A 102 -36.65 -11.84 9.29
N SER A 103 -35.40 -11.40 9.43
CA SER A 103 -34.66 -10.70 8.37
C SER A 103 -34.19 -11.66 7.26
N PRO A 104 -34.21 -11.25 5.98
CA PRO A 104 -33.54 -11.98 4.92
C PRO A 104 -32.02 -11.90 5.13
N SER A 105 -31.31 -12.99 4.86
CA SER A 105 -29.86 -13.07 5.07
C SER A 105 -29.11 -12.12 4.12
N ILE A 106 -28.63 -11.00 4.66
CA ILE A 106 -27.67 -10.14 3.97
C ILE A 106 -26.39 -10.95 3.73
N ALA A 107 -25.91 -10.98 2.50
CA ALA A 107 -24.70 -11.72 2.14
C ALA A 107 -23.46 -11.00 2.69
N GLU A 108 -22.94 -11.49 3.83
CA GLU A 108 -21.74 -10.95 4.47
C GLU A 108 -20.51 -11.01 3.54
N SER A 109 -19.70 -9.95 3.56
CA SER A 109 -18.46 -9.89 2.78
C SER A 109 -17.43 -10.92 3.26
N PRO A 110 -16.41 -11.26 2.45
CA PRO A 110 -15.32 -12.14 2.89
C PRO A 110 -14.63 -11.62 4.16
N LEU A 111 -14.40 -10.31 4.26
CA LEU A 111 -13.78 -9.69 5.44
C LEU A 111 -14.69 -9.74 6.67
N GLN A 112 -16.01 -9.52 6.51
CA GLN A 112 -16.98 -9.64 7.60
C GLN A 112 -17.07 -11.07 8.17
N LYS A 113 -16.90 -12.09 7.32
CA LYS A 113 -16.84 -13.50 7.75
C LYS A 113 -15.56 -13.78 8.53
N LEU A 114 -14.41 -13.31 8.04
CA LEU A 114 -13.12 -13.45 8.73
C LEU A 114 -13.09 -12.65 10.06
N GLY A 115 -13.75 -11.49 10.13
CA GLY A 115 -13.87 -10.67 11.34
C GLY A 115 -14.64 -11.31 12.50
N LYS A 116 -15.31 -12.45 12.29
CA LYS A 116 -15.88 -13.28 13.37
C LYS A 116 -14.84 -14.18 14.04
N MET A 117 -13.72 -14.44 13.37
CA MET A 117 -12.61 -15.26 13.86
C MET A 117 -11.44 -14.39 14.35
N ASP A 118 -11.16 -13.29 13.65
CA ASP A 118 -10.08 -12.36 13.94
C ASP A 118 -10.63 -10.98 14.35
N PRO A 119 -10.59 -10.61 15.65
CA PRO A 119 -11.05 -9.31 16.12
C PRO A 119 -10.36 -8.12 15.44
N ALA A 120 -9.13 -8.25 14.94
CA ALA A 120 -8.47 -7.16 14.21
C ALA A 120 -9.21 -6.80 12.91
N LEU A 121 -9.76 -7.80 12.21
CA LEU A 121 -10.55 -7.57 11.00
C LEU A 121 -11.92 -6.94 11.31
N SER A 122 -12.40 -7.04 12.55
CA SER A 122 -13.63 -6.39 13.02
C SER A 122 -13.48 -4.92 13.41
N VAL A 123 -12.24 -4.43 13.60
CA VAL A 123 -11.94 -3.06 14.02
C VAL A 123 -12.70 -2.05 13.14
N PRO A 124 -13.52 -1.14 13.71
CA PRO A 124 -14.16 -0.07 12.96
C PRO A 124 -13.12 0.90 12.38
N GLN A 125 -13.40 1.49 11.21
CA GLN A 125 -12.60 2.61 10.72
C GLN A 125 -12.74 3.81 11.67
N GLY A 126 -11.61 4.46 11.98
CA GLY A 126 -11.58 5.68 12.77
C GLY A 126 -11.72 6.96 11.92
N SER A 127 -11.35 8.08 12.53
CA SER A 127 -11.18 9.38 11.89
C SER A 127 -10.50 9.28 10.53
N PHE A 128 -10.99 10.07 9.56
CA PHE A 128 -10.53 10.10 8.16
C PHE A 128 -10.59 8.75 7.41
N ASN A 129 -11.35 7.76 7.90
CA ASN A 129 -11.44 6.38 7.40
C ASN A 129 -10.22 5.50 7.72
N ASN A 130 -9.42 5.88 8.72
CA ASN A 130 -8.25 5.13 9.17
C ASN A 130 -8.59 3.66 9.48
N SER A 131 -8.03 2.73 8.71
CA SER A 131 -8.36 1.31 8.84
C SER A 131 -7.55 0.59 9.92
N ALA A 132 -6.60 1.27 10.59
CA ALA A 132 -6.06 0.79 11.85
C ALA A 132 -7.00 1.03 13.05
N GLY A 133 -7.98 1.93 12.92
CA GLY A 133 -8.93 2.31 13.98
C GLY A 133 -8.89 3.79 14.34
N GLU A 134 -9.44 4.15 15.50
CA GLU A 134 -9.33 5.51 16.02
C GLU A 134 -7.93 5.75 16.58
N SER A 135 -7.26 6.80 16.10
CA SER A 135 -5.85 7.09 16.39
C SER A 135 -5.63 8.60 16.39
N ALA A 136 -4.99 9.14 17.43
CA ALA A 136 -4.99 10.57 17.71
C ALA A 136 -3.65 11.12 18.24
N PRO A 137 -3.25 12.36 17.85
CA PRO A 137 -2.03 12.97 18.34
C PRO A 137 -2.13 13.31 19.83
N THR A 138 -1.12 12.89 20.57
CA THR A 138 -0.96 13.19 22.00
C THR A 138 -0.32 14.57 22.23
N ALA A 139 -0.28 15.00 23.48
CA ALA A 139 0.43 16.22 23.88
C ALA A 139 1.95 16.15 23.63
N ARG A 140 2.57 14.95 23.63
CA ARG A 140 4.01 14.79 23.36
C ARG A 140 4.34 14.56 21.88
N SER A 141 3.35 14.30 21.01
CA SER A 141 3.53 13.87 19.62
C SER A 141 4.31 14.89 18.76
N SER A 142 5.43 14.47 18.16
CA SER A 142 6.34 15.28 17.33
C SER A 142 5.92 15.41 15.86
N PHE A 143 4.72 15.00 15.51
CA PHE A 143 4.19 15.02 14.14
C PHE A 143 2.68 15.17 14.13
N ARG A 144 2.11 15.54 12.97
CA ARG A 144 0.67 15.54 12.71
C ARG A 144 0.40 14.89 11.35
N VAL A 145 -0.53 13.94 11.33
CA VAL A 145 -1.02 13.25 10.14
C VAL A 145 -2.27 13.95 9.63
N GLY A 146 -2.38 14.10 8.31
CA GLY A 146 -3.62 14.38 7.61
C GLY A 146 -3.77 13.45 6.41
N VAL A 147 -5.00 13.03 6.12
CA VAL A 147 -5.30 12.09 5.04
C VAL A 147 -6.48 12.59 4.22
N THR A 148 -6.37 12.58 2.90
CA THR A 148 -7.51 12.83 2.02
C THR A 148 -7.60 11.74 0.97
N GLU A 149 -8.80 11.19 0.82
CA GLU A 149 -9.16 10.24 -0.22
C GLU A 149 -10.25 10.81 -1.15
N ASP A 150 -10.19 10.50 -2.44
CA ASP A 150 -11.32 10.64 -3.36
C ASP A 150 -11.36 9.44 -4.30
N ARG A 151 -12.53 8.77 -4.32
CA ARG A 151 -12.80 7.63 -5.20
C ARG A 151 -12.76 7.97 -6.69
N ASN A 152 -12.68 9.24 -7.07
CA ASN A 152 -12.74 9.73 -8.44
C ASN A 152 -13.93 9.13 -9.19
N ARG A 153 -15.14 9.42 -8.69
CA ARG A 153 -16.41 8.77 -9.11
C ARG A 153 -16.76 8.92 -10.60
N LYS A 154 -16.01 9.73 -11.35
CA LYS A 154 -16.08 9.87 -12.82
C LYS A 154 -15.44 8.69 -13.54
N CYS A 155 -14.40 8.10 -12.95
CA CYS A 155 -13.50 7.13 -13.58
C CYS A 155 -13.55 5.76 -12.89
N ARG A 156 -13.46 5.71 -11.54
CA ARG A 156 -13.53 4.45 -10.77
C ARG A 156 -14.90 4.19 -10.15
N ARG A 157 -15.32 2.92 -10.16
CA ARG A 157 -16.60 2.44 -9.61
C ARG A 157 -16.50 2.13 -8.12
N THR A 158 -15.41 1.51 -7.72
CA THR A 158 -15.00 1.14 -6.36
C THR A 158 -14.00 2.17 -5.80
N MET A 159 -13.85 2.20 -4.48
CA MET A 159 -12.63 2.65 -3.81
C MET A 159 -11.87 1.37 -3.53
N GLU A 160 -10.68 1.20 -4.09
CA GLU A 160 -9.92 -0.04 -3.93
C GLU A 160 -8.72 0.16 -3.00
N ASP A 161 -8.21 1.39 -2.90
CA ASP A 161 -7.23 1.78 -1.90
C ASP A 161 -7.78 1.65 -0.46
N THR A 162 -6.85 1.62 0.48
CA THR A 162 -7.09 1.74 1.92
C THR A 162 -5.85 2.36 2.58
N HIS A 163 -5.99 3.06 3.69
CA HIS A 163 -4.87 3.61 4.45
C HIS A 163 -4.96 3.23 5.93
N ALA A 164 -3.81 3.28 6.60
CA ALA A 164 -3.67 2.98 8.01
C ALA A 164 -2.61 3.91 8.64
N TYR A 165 -2.91 4.53 9.77
CA TYR A 165 -1.93 5.24 10.58
C TYR A 165 -2.13 4.94 12.08
N LEU A 166 -1.04 5.03 12.84
CA LEU A 166 -1.06 4.97 14.31
C LEU A 166 -0.14 6.04 14.90
N TYR A 167 -0.60 6.70 15.96
CA TYR A 167 0.22 7.47 16.88
C TYR A 167 0.63 6.53 18.03
N ASN A 168 1.81 6.74 18.62
CA ASN A 168 2.32 5.86 19.69
C ASN A 168 2.38 4.36 19.33
N PHE A 169 2.87 4.05 18.12
CA PHE A 169 3.13 2.67 17.68
C PHE A 169 4.20 1.99 18.57
N LEU A 170 4.12 0.67 18.82
CA LEU A 170 5.06 -0.02 19.72
C LEU A 170 5.13 0.57 21.14
N GLY A 171 3.99 1.02 21.70
CA GLY A 171 3.93 1.66 23.02
C GLY A 171 4.65 0.90 24.16
N THR A 172 4.68 -0.43 24.13
CA THR A 172 5.28 -1.28 25.17
C THR A 172 6.79 -1.51 24.97
N PRO A 173 7.64 -1.31 26.00
CA PRO A 173 9.03 -1.78 25.97
C PRO A 173 9.15 -3.30 25.76
N ALA A 174 10.17 -3.74 25.02
CA ALA A 174 10.42 -5.17 24.79
C ALA A 174 10.82 -5.90 26.11
N PRO A 175 10.28 -7.10 26.39
CA PRO A 175 10.49 -7.77 27.68
C PRO A 175 11.85 -8.48 27.76
N GLY A 176 12.91 -7.77 28.20
CA GLY A 176 14.13 -8.45 28.67
C GLY A 176 15.41 -7.61 28.77
N SER A 177 15.76 -7.19 29.99
CA SER A 177 17.14 -6.89 30.39
C SER A 177 17.36 -7.32 31.85
N PRO A 178 18.40 -8.11 32.19
CA PRO A 178 18.58 -8.67 33.54
C PRO A 178 19.26 -7.67 34.50
N GLY A 179 18.49 -7.03 35.38
CA GLY A 179 18.96 -5.88 36.18
C GLY A 179 18.52 -5.77 37.65
N THR A 180 19.03 -6.65 38.52
CA THR A 180 19.13 -6.49 40.01
C THR A 180 17.83 -6.43 40.86
N ASN A 181 17.97 -6.66 42.18
CA ASN A 181 16.88 -6.90 43.14
C ASN A 181 16.68 -5.76 44.17
N GLY A 182 15.42 -5.60 44.63
CA GLY A 182 15.04 -4.85 45.85
C GLY A 182 14.40 -3.48 45.58
N ALA A 183 13.43 -2.99 46.38
CA ALA A 183 12.77 -3.52 47.57
C ALA A 183 11.33 -2.91 47.71
N PRO A 184 10.42 -3.45 48.55
CA PRO A 184 8.99 -3.11 48.49
C PRO A 184 8.57 -1.91 49.37
N LEU A 185 7.75 -1.02 48.79
CA LEU A 185 6.97 0.04 49.46
C LEU A 185 5.87 0.52 48.50
N GLY A 186 4.65 0.90 48.89
CA GLY A 186 3.95 0.83 50.17
C GLY A 186 2.54 1.44 50.00
N THR A 187 1.49 0.87 50.61
CA THR A 187 0.10 1.22 50.29
C THR A 187 -0.36 2.57 50.86
N SER A 188 -1.01 3.39 50.03
CA SER A 188 -2.01 4.41 50.42
C SER A 188 -2.90 4.72 49.22
N ALA A 189 -4.17 5.03 49.45
CA ALA A 189 -5.18 5.10 48.39
C ALA A 189 -6.05 6.37 48.47
N SER A 190 -6.44 6.88 47.31
CA SER A 190 -7.55 7.81 47.11
C SER A 190 -8.15 7.61 45.71
N GLN A 191 -9.42 7.95 45.53
CA GLN A 191 -10.22 7.50 44.38
C GLN A 191 -10.28 8.52 43.25
N ALA A 192 -10.06 8.05 42.02
CA ALA A 192 -10.72 8.54 40.80
C ALA A 192 -10.83 7.35 39.83
N SER A 193 -11.99 7.18 39.17
CA SER A 193 -12.28 5.96 38.40
C SER A 193 -12.29 6.21 36.89
N GLU A 194 -11.12 6.08 36.27
CA GLU A 194 -10.97 5.75 34.86
C GLU A 194 -10.03 4.55 34.77
N GLU A 195 -10.45 3.45 34.14
CA GLU A 195 -9.58 2.28 33.89
C GLU A 195 -8.70 2.56 32.67
N SER A 196 -7.77 3.51 32.82
CA SER A 196 -6.69 3.70 31.86
C SER A 196 -5.74 2.50 31.94
N SER A 197 -5.77 1.65 30.91
CA SER A 197 -4.59 0.85 30.55
C SER A 197 -3.42 1.84 30.42
N ASN A 198 -2.31 1.60 31.13
CA ASN A 198 -1.21 2.57 31.21
C ASN A 198 -0.45 2.60 29.88
N VAL A 199 -0.98 3.33 28.89
CA VAL A 199 -0.38 3.54 27.58
C VAL A 199 0.96 4.25 27.77
N VAL A 200 2.06 3.51 27.64
CA VAL A 200 3.41 4.08 27.65
C VAL A 200 3.59 4.87 26.35
N GLU A 201 3.98 6.14 26.48
CA GLU A 201 4.00 7.11 25.40
C GLU A 201 5.39 7.20 24.76
N THR A 202 5.53 6.64 23.56
CA THR A 202 6.79 6.51 22.81
C THR A 202 6.96 7.57 21.72
N ASP A 203 5.91 8.31 21.36
CA ASP A 203 5.91 9.23 20.21
C ASP A 203 6.31 8.56 18.88
N ASN A 204 6.28 7.23 18.77
CA ASN A 204 6.50 6.55 17.49
C ASN A 204 5.25 6.68 16.58
N GLY A 205 5.43 6.65 15.27
CA GLY A 205 4.35 6.67 14.29
C GLY A 205 4.47 5.53 13.28
N TYR A 206 3.33 4.96 12.90
CA TYR A 206 3.19 4.05 11.76
C TYR A 206 2.28 4.71 10.72
N PHE A 207 2.65 4.63 9.44
CA PHE A 207 1.93 5.24 8.33
C PHE A 207 1.93 4.28 7.14
N ALA A 208 0.78 4.02 6.53
CA ALA A 208 0.70 3.18 5.34
C ALA A 208 -0.47 3.55 4.41
N ILE A 209 -0.25 3.32 3.11
CA ILE A 209 -1.28 3.32 2.06
C ILE A 209 -1.14 2.03 1.27
N PHE A 210 -2.28 1.43 0.97
CA PHE A 210 -2.45 0.21 0.20
C PHE A 210 -3.29 0.58 -1.02
N ASP A 211 -2.76 0.42 -2.23
CA ASP A 211 -3.47 0.68 -3.48
C ASP A 211 -4.03 -0.65 -3.99
N GLY A 212 -5.35 -0.80 -4.05
CA GLY A 212 -6.01 -2.09 -4.27
C GLY A 212 -6.35 -2.34 -5.74
N HIS A 213 -6.14 -3.57 -6.19
CA HIS A 213 -6.54 -3.98 -7.54
C HIS A 213 -7.27 -5.31 -7.57
N ALA A 214 -8.15 -5.46 -8.57
CA ALA A 214 -9.07 -6.59 -8.71
C ALA A 214 -9.98 -6.81 -7.48
N GLY A 215 -10.37 -5.70 -6.82
CA GLY A 215 -11.22 -5.67 -5.64
C GLY A 215 -10.47 -5.26 -4.37
N THR A 216 -11.23 -4.81 -3.38
CA THR A 216 -10.74 -4.12 -2.16
C THR A 216 -10.06 -5.03 -1.13
N PHE A 217 -10.21 -6.35 -1.26
CA PHE A 217 -9.96 -7.30 -0.17
C PHE A 217 -8.52 -7.29 0.36
N ALA A 218 -7.51 -7.29 -0.52
CA ALA A 218 -6.11 -7.28 -0.09
C ALA A 218 -5.74 -5.97 0.62
N ALA A 219 -6.21 -4.82 0.11
CA ALA A 219 -5.97 -3.51 0.71
C ALA A 219 -6.69 -3.35 2.06
N GLU A 220 -7.97 -3.72 2.15
CA GLU A 220 -8.74 -3.73 3.41
C GLU A 220 -8.08 -4.63 4.47
N TRP A 221 -7.62 -5.83 4.08
CA TRP A 221 -6.96 -6.76 4.99
C TRP A 221 -5.60 -6.21 5.47
N CYS A 222 -4.78 -5.68 4.57
CA CYS A 222 -3.47 -5.11 4.93
C CYS A 222 -3.61 -3.88 5.84
N GLY A 223 -4.59 -3.00 5.58
CA GLY A 223 -4.91 -1.86 6.44
C GLY A 223 -5.18 -2.27 7.89
N LYS A 224 -5.90 -3.39 8.09
CA LYS A 224 -6.25 -3.93 9.40
C LYS A 224 -5.20 -4.86 10.06
N LYS A 225 -4.20 -5.35 9.31
CA LYS A 225 -3.30 -6.42 9.78
C LYS A 225 -1.80 -6.14 9.68
N LEU A 226 -1.33 -5.36 8.71
CA LEU A 226 0.13 -5.21 8.49
C LEU A 226 0.80 -4.58 9.71
N HIS A 227 0.19 -3.55 10.31
CA HIS A 227 0.69 -2.88 11.51
C HIS A 227 0.79 -3.83 12.72
N LEU A 228 -0.18 -4.73 12.92
CA LEU A 228 -0.15 -5.73 14.00
C LEU A 228 0.94 -6.78 13.79
N ILE A 229 1.10 -7.27 12.55
CA ILE A 229 2.12 -8.27 12.20
C ILE A 229 3.51 -7.65 12.32
N LEU A 230 3.67 -6.37 11.96
CA LEU A 230 4.90 -5.61 12.19
C LEU A 230 5.20 -5.48 13.69
N GLU A 231 4.20 -5.14 14.50
CA GLU A 231 4.37 -5.00 15.96
C GLU A 231 4.77 -6.32 16.62
N GLU A 232 4.17 -7.45 16.20
CA GLU A 232 4.54 -8.80 16.63
C GLU A 232 5.98 -9.16 16.21
N VAL A 233 6.35 -8.92 14.95
CA VAL A 233 7.68 -9.20 14.40
C VAL A 233 8.76 -8.38 15.12
N MET A 234 8.52 -7.07 15.33
CA MET A 234 9.46 -6.20 16.03
C MET A 234 9.61 -6.56 17.52
N ARG A 235 8.51 -6.92 18.21
CA ARG A 235 8.55 -7.41 19.62
C ARG A 235 9.24 -8.76 19.78
N ARG A 236 9.09 -9.68 18.81
CA ARG A 236 9.73 -11.01 18.82
C ARG A 236 11.24 -10.92 18.59
N SER A 237 11.70 -9.94 17.81
CA SER A 237 13.06 -9.89 17.28
C SER A 237 13.74 -8.52 17.45
N PRO A 238 13.72 -7.87 18.64
CA PRO A 238 14.02 -6.44 18.83
C PRO A 238 15.47 -6.02 18.51
N ASN A 239 16.42 -6.96 18.50
CA ASN A 239 17.83 -6.70 18.15
C ASN A 239 18.10 -6.73 16.63
N THR A 240 17.09 -7.00 15.82
CA THR A 240 17.19 -7.14 14.35
C THR A 240 17.00 -5.78 13.68
N PRO A 241 17.71 -5.46 12.58
CA PRO A 241 17.50 -4.20 11.88
C PRO A 241 16.04 -4.04 11.39
N VAL A 242 15.45 -2.86 11.61
CA VAL A 242 14.06 -2.58 11.19
C VAL A 242 13.79 -2.82 9.70
N PRO A 243 14.72 -2.57 8.75
CA PRO A 243 14.53 -2.93 7.34
C PRO A 243 14.34 -4.44 7.10
N GLU A 244 15.01 -5.30 7.88
CA GLU A 244 14.83 -6.75 7.81
C GLU A 244 13.51 -7.19 8.44
N LEU A 245 13.11 -6.56 9.56
CA LEU A 245 11.81 -6.78 10.20
C LEU A 245 10.64 -6.35 9.29
N LEU A 246 10.83 -5.33 8.45
CA LEU A 246 9.87 -4.91 7.43
C LEU A 246 9.75 -5.93 6.28
N ASP A 247 10.85 -6.51 5.79
CA ASP A 247 10.82 -7.61 4.80
C ASP A 247 10.13 -8.86 5.37
N GLN A 248 10.49 -9.27 6.58
CA GLN A 248 9.84 -10.38 7.29
C GLN A 248 8.33 -10.12 7.50
N THR A 249 7.92 -8.88 7.76
CA THR A 249 6.51 -8.49 7.90
C THR A 249 5.76 -8.60 6.56
N PHE A 250 6.29 -7.97 5.50
CA PHE A 250 5.64 -7.95 4.19
C PHE A 250 5.52 -9.36 3.61
N THR A 251 6.57 -10.17 3.70
CA THR A 251 6.55 -11.57 3.26
C THR A 251 5.61 -12.45 4.10
N SER A 252 5.52 -12.21 5.42
CA SER A 252 4.54 -12.89 6.29
C SER A 252 3.09 -12.51 5.95
N VAL A 253 2.83 -11.23 5.67
CA VAL A 253 1.52 -10.73 5.19
C VAL A 253 1.15 -11.39 3.86
N ASP A 254 2.07 -11.42 2.91
CA ASP A 254 1.87 -11.99 1.58
C ASP A 254 1.54 -13.49 1.65
N GLN A 255 2.30 -14.24 2.45
CA GLN A 255 2.04 -15.65 2.76
C GLN A 255 0.76 -15.90 3.56
N GLN A 256 0.20 -14.90 4.25
CA GLN A 256 -1.11 -15.01 4.90
C GLN A 256 -2.24 -14.77 3.90
N LEU A 257 -2.14 -13.73 3.06
CA LEU A 257 -3.08 -13.44 1.97
C LEU A 257 -3.22 -14.63 1.01
N GLU A 258 -2.13 -15.29 0.64
CA GLU A 258 -2.14 -16.44 -0.27
C GLU A 258 -2.95 -17.64 0.25
N LYS A 259 -3.09 -17.76 1.58
CA LYS A 259 -3.85 -18.82 2.28
C LYS A 259 -5.33 -18.48 2.46
N LEU A 260 -5.73 -17.23 2.21
CA LEU A 260 -7.13 -16.79 2.28
C LEU A 260 -7.90 -17.22 1.01
N PRO A 261 -9.23 -17.36 1.08
CA PRO A 261 -10.03 -17.85 -0.06
C PRO A 261 -10.13 -16.86 -1.25
N VAL A 262 -9.68 -15.60 -1.10
CA VAL A 262 -9.76 -14.55 -2.12
C VAL A 262 -8.41 -14.39 -2.83
N LYS A 263 -8.07 -15.35 -3.70
CA LYS A 263 -6.74 -15.43 -4.35
C LYS A 263 -6.50 -14.41 -5.48
N ASN A 264 -7.54 -13.72 -5.96
CA ASN A 264 -7.48 -12.88 -7.17
C ASN A 264 -7.46 -11.36 -6.88
N SER A 265 -7.39 -10.95 -5.61
CA SER A 265 -7.17 -9.55 -5.21
C SER A 265 -5.71 -9.37 -4.80
N GLY A 266 -5.16 -8.21 -5.07
CA GLY A 266 -3.84 -7.79 -4.61
C GLY A 266 -3.82 -6.32 -4.28
N CYS A 267 -2.72 -5.86 -3.69
CA CYS A 267 -2.48 -4.44 -3.49
C CYS A 267 -0.99 -4.08 -3.58
N THR A 268 -0.71 -2.85 -4.01
CA THR A 268 0.56 -2.19 -3.69
C THR A 268 0.54 -1.81 -2.20
N ALA A 269 1.71 -1.60 -1.62
CA ALA A 269 1.82 -1.12 -0.25
C ALA A 269 3.01 -0.19 -0.13
N VAL A 270 2.78 0.99 0.45
CA VAL A 270 3.81 1.84 1.03
C VAL A 270 3.62 1.86 2.54
N THR A 271 4.71 1.74 3.28
CA THR A 271 4.71 1.79 4.74
C THR A 271 5.92 2.59 5.23
N ALA A 272 5.71 3.40 6.26
CA ALA A 272 6.72 4.18 6.93
C ALA A 272 6.58 4.04 8.45
N VAL A 273 7.71 3.84 9.14
CA VAL A 273 7.80 3.78 10.60
C VAL A 273 8.73 4.90 11.07
N LEU A 274 8.19 5.84 11.83
CA LEU A 274 8.93 6.95 12.42
C LEU A 274 9.13 6.65 13.91
N ARG A 275 10.36 6.38 14.35
CA ARG A 275 10.65 6.02 15.74
C ARG A 275 11.80 6.79 16.36
N TRP A 276 11.87 6.78 17.69
CA TRP A 276 13.08 7.16 18.42
C TRP A 276 14.06 5.98 18.52
N GLU A 277 15.35 6.28 18.40
CA GLU A 277 16.46 5.34 18.58
C GLU A 277 17.69 6.04 19.16
N ASP A 278 18.39 5.40 20.09
CA ASP A 278 19.71 5.85 20.54
C ASP A 278 20.80 5.27 19.61
N ARG A 279 21.50 6.14 18.89
CA ARG A 279 22.41 5.77 17.78
C ARG A 279 23.84 6.23 17.99
N VAL A 280 24.80 5.39 17.63
CA VAL A 280 26.23 5.73 17.68
C VAL A 280 26.74 6.20 16.30
N PRO A 281 27.63 7.21 16.21
CA PRO A 281 28.24 7.61 14.95
C PRO A 281 29.02 6.46 14.30
N SER A 282 28.83 6.26 12.99
CA SER A 282 29.37 5.12 12.24
C SER A 282 29.70 5.50 10.80
N SER A 283 31.00 5.60 10.48
CA SER A 283 31.47 5.93 9.13
C SER A 283 31.29 4.81 8.10
N GLN A 284 30.82 3.63 8.52
CA GLN A 284 30.48 2.51 7.65
C GLN A 284 28.98 2.46 7.33
N SER A 285 28.15 3.28 7.99
CA SER A 285 26.72 3.37 7.72
C SER A 285 26.40 4.38 6.62
N ALA A 286 25.44 4.03 5.75
CA ALA A 286 24.89 4.95 4.76
C ALA A 286 24.21 6.19 5.39
N THR A 287 23.75 6.09 6.64
CA THR A 287 23.15 7.18 7.42
C THR A 287 24.15 7.87 8.37
N GLY A 288 25.45 7.54 8.28
CA GLY A 288 26.50 8.09 9.15
C GLY A 288 26.41 7.68 10.63
N SER A 289 25.43 6.85 10.99
CA SER A 289 25.14 6.38 12.34
C SER A 289 24.60 4.95 12.31
N SER A 290 24.63 4.26 13.44
CA SER A 290 24.08 2.90 13.56
C SER A 290 23.34 2.76 14.89
N ALA A 291 22.22 2.02 14.87
CA ALA A 291 21.53 1.63 16.10
C ALA A 291 22.45 0.79 17.01
N LEU A 292 22.27 0.94 18.33
CA LEU A 292 23.19 0.42 19.35
C LEU A 292 23.42 -1.11 19.25
N ALA A 293 22.35 -1.91 19.07
CA ALA A 293 22.47 -3.37 19.01
C ALA A 293 23.23 -3.87 17.77
N PRO A 294 22.90 -3.45 16.52
CA PRO A 294 23.73 -3.73 15.35
C PRO A 294 25.20 -3.27 15.50
N ALA A 295 25.44 -2.10 16.10
CA ALA A 295 26.79 -1.59 16.32
C ALA A 295 27.59 -2.46 17.32
N ALA A 296 26.96 -2.91 18.41
CA ALA A 296 27.58 -3.81 19.39
C ALA A 296 27.87 -5.20 18.78
N ALA A 297 26.96 -5.72 17.95
CA ALA A 297 27.16 -6.98 17.22
C ALA A 297 28.32 -6.89 16.21
N ALA A 298 28.42 -5.78 15.47
CA ALA A 298 29.54 -5.53 14.55
C ALA A 298 30.88 -5.34 15.30
N ALA A 299 30.89 -4.61 16.42
CA ALA A 299 32.07 -4.45 17.26
C ALA A 299 32.57 -5.79 17.81
N THR A 300 31.66 -6.68 18.23
CA THR A 300 32.00 -8.03 18.73
C THR A 300 32.64 -8.88 17.63
N LYS A 301 32.03 -8.94 16.44
CA LYS A 301 32.58 -9.68 15.28
C LYS A 301 33.93 -9.16 14.81
N ASN A 302 34.21 -7.86 14.96
CA ASN A 302 35.52 -7.30 14.64
C ASN A 302 36.58 -7.64 15.70
N ALA A 303 36.20 -7.73 16.97
CA ALA A 303 37.10 -8.19 18.03
C ALA A 303 37.49 -9.67 17.86
N GLU A 304 36.55 -10.54 17.47
CA GLU A 304 36.81 -11.96 17.19
C GLU A 304 37.77 -12.19 16.02
N ASN A 305 37.81 -11.28 15.03
CA ASN A 305 38.71 -11.36 13.87
C ASN A 305 40.13 -10.80 14.11
N THR A 306 40.47 -10.36 15.33
CA THR A 306 41.75 -9.68 15.62
C THR A 306 42.59 -10.47 16.63
N GLU A 307 43.59 -11.24 16.16
CA GLU A 307 44.45 -12.13 16.96
C GLU A 307 45.44 -11.44 17.93
N THR A 308 45.14 -10.23 18.42
CA THR A 308 45.97 -9.51 19.40
C THR A 308 45.22 -9.26 20.71
N PRO A 309 45.70 -9.76 21.87
CA PRO A 309 45.00 -9.63 23.15
C PRO A 309 45.16 -8.24 23.75
N THR A 310 44.40 -7.26 23.24
CA THR A 310 44.15 -5.98 23.92
C THR A 310 43.20 -6.18 25.11
N GLN A 311 43.37 -5.41 26.18
CA GLN A 311 42.68 -5.62 27.47
C GLN A 311 41.17 -5.28 27.49
N ASP A 312 40.51 -5.13 26.34
CA ASP A 312 39.10 -4.79 26.28
C ASP A 312 38.22 -6.04 26.32
N SER A 313 37.77 -6.37 27.54
CA SER A 313 36.87 -7.50 27.80
C SER A 313 35.52 -7.31 27.08
N PRO A 314 34.91 -8.35 26.47
CA PRO A 314 33.67 -8.21 25.69
C PRO A 314 32.51 -7.53 26.44
N GLY A 315 32.38 -7.76 27.75
CA GLY A 315 31.35 -7.13 28.59
C GLY A 315 31.47 -5.61 28.75
N ASN A 316 32.57 -4.99 28.29
CA ASN A 316 32.82 -3.55 28.41
C ASN A 316 32.47 -2.76 27.13
N VAL A 317 32.01 -3.44 26.07
CA VAL A 317 31.71 -2.81 24.77
C VAL A 317 30.40 -2.02 24.79
N LEU A 318 29.33 -2.59 25.35
CA LEU A 318 28.00 -1.97 25.33
C LEU A 318 27.94 -0.65 26.13
N PRO A 319 28.48 -0.53 27.37
CA PRO A 319 28.46 0.74 28.11
C PRO A 319 29.25 1.85 27.40
N LYS A 320 30.44 1.52 26.86
CA LYS A 320 31.28 2.46 26.09
C LYS A 320 30.64 2.96 24.79
N LEU A 321 29.61 2.27 24.29
CA LEU A 321 28.79 2.70 23.15
C LEU A 321 27.58 3.53 23.60
N GLN A 322 26.96 3.19 24.75
CA GLN A 322 25.89 4.00 25.36
C GLN A 322 26.38 5.41 25.72
N ASP A 323 27.59 5.56 26.27
CA ASP A 323 28.25 6.85 26.53
C ASP A 323 28.44 7.74 25.28
N LYS A 324 28.22 7.19 24.08
CA LYS A 324 28.38 7.86 22.77
C LYS A 324 27.11 7.84 21.93
N ALA A 325 26.01 7.34 22.46
CA ALA A 325 24.75 7.27 21.74
C ALA A 325 24.07 8.64 21.73
N ILE A 326 23.56 9.04 20.57
CA ILE A 326 22.82 10.27 20.34
C ILE A 326 21.38 9.88 20.01
N ARG A 327 20.42 10.34 20.83
CA ARG A 327 18.99 10.10 20.58
C ARG A 327 18.60 10.73 19.25
N SER A 328 18.10 9.91 18.35
CA SER A 328 17.87 10.22 16.95
C SER A 328 16.44 9.86 16.56
N ARG A 329 15.81 10.71 15.74
CA ARG A 329 14.52 10.43 15.13
C ARG A 329 14.77 9.74 13.79
N VAL A 330 14.25 8.53 13.61
CA VAL A 330 14.57 7.65 12.47
C VAL A 330 13.31 7.27 11.73
N LEU A 331 13.32 7.46 10.42
CA LEU A 331 12.28 7.08 9.48
C LEU A 331 12.75 5.85 8.69
N TYR A 332 12.07 4.72 8.89
CA TYR A 332 12.21 3.55 8.03
C TYR A 332 11.08 3.53 7.01
N THR A 333 11.36 3.05 5.80
CA THR A 333 10.34 2.84 4.77
C THR A 333 10.41 1.42 4.20
N ALA A 334 9.27 0.95 3.70
CA ALA A 334 9.11 -0.25 2.90
C ALA A 334 8.08 -0.01 1.80
N ASN A 335 8.33 -0.49 0.57
CA ASN A 335 7.30 -0.49 -0.47
C ASN A 335 7.33 -1.70 -1.41
N VAL A 336 6.15 -2.13 -1.85
CA VAL A 336 5.93 -2.98 -3.03
C VAL A 336 4.91 -2.31 -3.96
N GLY A 337 5.06 -2.54 -5.26
CA GLY A 337 4.31 -1.80 -6.28
C GLY A 337 4.81 -0.37 -6.43
N ASP A 338 3.93 0.53 -6.85
CA ASP A 338 4.23 1.86 -7.40
C ASP A 338 3.50 3.03 -6.71
N ALA A 339 2.78 2.76 -5.62
CA ALA A 339 2.57 3.78 -4.58
C ALA A 339 3.95 4.24 -4.05
N ARG A 340 4.07 5.52 -3.69
CA ARG A 340 5.37 6.18 -3.46
C ARG A 340 5.40 6.98 -2.16
N ILE A 341 6.59 7.06 -1.57
CA ILE A 341 6.94 7.81 -0.36
C ILE A 341 7.97 8.89 -0.72
N VAL A 342 7.71 10.14 -0.32
CA VAL A 342 8.59 11.30 -0.57
C VAL A 342 8.77 12.10 0.72
N LEU A 343 10.02 12.38 1.10
CA LEU A 343 10.39 13.29 2.18
C LEU A 343 10.72 14.68 1.61
N CYS A 344 10.21 15.74 2.23
CA CYS A 344 10.64 17.11 1.96
C CYS A 344 11.83 17.47 2.85
N ARG A 345 13.01 17.65 2.24
CA ARG A 345 14.25 18.12 2.89
C ARG A 345 14.69 19.45 2.28
N ASN A 346 14.64 20.54 3.04
CA ASN A 346 14.91 21.92 2.60
C ASN A 346 14.09 22.35 1.36
N GLY A 347 12.84 21.90 1.23
CA GLY A 347 12.02 22.14 0.04
C GLY A 347 12.46 21.34 -1.19
N LYS A 348 13.24 20.27 -1.01
CA LYS A 348 13.57 19.32 -2.08
C LYS A 348 12.96 17.97 -1.78
N ALA A 349 12.34 17.39 -2.80
CA ALA A 349 11.80 16.05 -2.74
C ALA A 349 12.94 15.00 -2.74
N LEU A 350 12.94 14.16 -1.71
CA LEU A 350 13.75 12.96 -1.61
C LEU A 350 12.83 11.75 -1.61
N ARG A 351 12.82 10.99 -2.71
CA ARG A 351 12.05 9.74 -2.82
C ARG A 351 12.65 8.67 -1.91
N LEU A 352 11.83 8.03 -1.08
CA LEU A 352 12.21 6.98 -0.12
C LEU A 352 11.62 5.60 -0.48
N SER A 353 11.35 5.38 -1.76
CA SER A 353 10.67 4.21 -2.31
C SER A 353 11.10 3.98 -3.77
N TYR A 354 10.86 2.79 -4.29
CA TYR A 354 11.18 2.39 -5.67
C TYR A 354 9.90 1.92 -6.38
N ASP A 355 9.57 2.52 -7.52
CA ASP A 355 8.30 2.26 -8.21
C ASP A 355 8.39 0.94 -9.01
N HIS A 356 7.79 -0.14 -8.51
CA HIS A 356 7.89 -1.48 -9.11
C HIS A 356 6.96 -1.67 -10.33
N LYS A 357 6.94 -0.74 -11.29
CA LYS A 357 6.15 -0.85 -12.54
C LYS A 357 6.81 -1.78 -13.56
N GLY A 358 6.02 -2.47 -14.39
CA GLY A 358 6.52 -3.34 -15.46
C GLY A 358 7.27 -2.64 -16.59
N SER A 359 7.38 -1.31 -16.56
CA SER A 359 8.26 -0.50 -17.42
C SER A 359 9.70 -0.39 -16.92
N ASP A 360 10.01 -0.85 -15.71
CA ASP A 360 11.37 -0.83 -15.16
C ASP A 360 12.25 -1.95 -15.75
N GLU A 361 13.52 -1.63 -16.02
CA GLU A 361 14.47 -2.59 -16.59
C GLU A 361 14.94 -3.62 -15.56
N ALA A 362 15.10 -3.23 -14.28
CA ALA A 362 15.57 -4.15 -13.24
C ALA A 362 14.49 -5.17 -12.87
N GLU A 363 13.26 -4.72 -12.63
CA GLU A 363 12.12 -5.62 -12.40
C GLU A 363 11.74 -6.39 -13.67
N GLY A 364 11.78 -5.78 -14.86
CA GLY A 364 11.56 -6.49 -16.13
C GLY A 364 12.57 -7.64 -16.34
N ARG A 365 13.83 -7.42 -15.97
CA ARG A 365 14.88 -8.46 -15.97
C ARG A 365 14.63 -9.52 -14.89
N ARG A 366 14.17 -9.15 -13.69
CA ARG A 366 13.78 -10.09 -12.62
C ARG A 366 12.63 -11.02 -13.08
N ILE A 367 11.57 -10.44 -13.65
CA ILE A 367 10.43 -11.17 -14.21
C ILE A 367 10.88 -12.14 -15.31
N SER A 368 11.73 -11.67 -16.24
CA SER A 368 12.28 -12.49 -17.33
C SER A 368 13.12 -13.66 -16.82
N ASN A 369 13.96 -13.43 -15.81
CA ASN A 369 14.78 -14.49 -15.18
C ASN A 369 13.93 -15.54 -14.44
N ALA A 370 12.73 -15.17 -13.96
CA ALA A 370 11.75 -16.08 -13.37
C ALA A 370 10.87 -16.81 -14.42
N GLY A 371 11.14 -16.63 -15.72
CA GLY A 371 10.36 -17.24 -16.81
C GLY A 371 9.07 -16.51 -17.16
N GLY A 372 8.81 -15.35 -16.55
CA GLY A 372 7.71 -14.47 -16.92
C GLY A 372 8.04 -13.58 -18.13
N LEU A 373 7.02 -12.85 -18.61
CA LEU A 373 7.14 -11.91 -19.72
C LEU A 373 6.60 -10.53 -19.32
N ILE A 374 7.19 -9.46 -19.88
CA ILE A 374 6.59 -8.13 -19.86
C ILE A 374 5.95 -7.87 -21.23
N LEU A 375 4.65 -7.59 -21.24
CA LEU A 375 3.89 -7.24 -22.44
C LEU A 375 3.11 -5.96 -22.15
N ASN A 376 3.31 -4.90 -22.95
CA ASN A 376 2.69 -3.58 -22.73
C ASN A 376 2.86 -3.06 -21.29
N ASN A 377 4.09 -3.16 -20.76
CA ASN A 377 4.46 -2.82 -19.37
C ASN A 377 3.69 -3.61 -18.29
N ARG A 378 3.16 -4.79 -18.61
CA ARG A 378 2.42 -5.67 -17.67
C ARG A 378 3.04 -7.06 -17.58
N VAL A 379 3.12 -7.60 -16.36
CA VAL A 379 3.53 -8.99 -16.07
C VAL A 379 2.55 -9.95 -16.72
N ASN A 380 3.06 -10.79 -17.63
CA ASN A 380 2.32 -11.68 -18.52
C ASN A 380 1.16 -10.99 -19.27
N GLY A 381 1.24 -9.68 -19.49
CA GLY A 381 0.17 -8.86 -20.07
C GLY A 381 -0.99 -8.51 -19.12
N VAL A 382 -0.97 -8.98 -17.86
CA VAL A 382 -2.06 -8.83 -16.89
C VAL A 382 -1.80 -7.65 -15.94
N LEU A 383 -0.81 -7.77 -15.06
CA LEU A 383 -0.63 -6.84 -13.91
C LEU A 383 0.39 -5.74 -14.23
N ALA A 384 0.08 -4.48 -13.94
CA ALA A 384 0.97 -3.34 -14.23
C ALA A 384 2.16 -3.23 -13.26
N VAL A 385 1.97 -3.66 -12.01
CA VAL A 385 3.03 -3.78 -11.01
C VAL A 385 3.72 -5.14 -11.10
N THR A 386 4.98 -5.15 -10.70
CA THR A 386 5.86 -6.33 -10.66
C THR A 386 6.05 -6.87 -9.24
N ARG A 387 5.67 -6.10 -8.22
CA ARG A 387 5.63 -6.50 -6.81
C ARG A 387 4.30 -6.06 -6.20
N ALA A 388 3.70 -6.90 -5.38
CA ALA A 388 2.41 -6.66 -4.71
C ALA A 388 2.21 -7.67 -3.56
N LEU A 389 1.35 -7.30 -2.61
CA LEU A 389 0.83 -8.21 -1.59
C LEU A 389 -0.44 -8.89 -2.14
N GLY A 390 -0.54 -10.21 -2.02
CA GLY A 390 -1.62 -10.99 -2.65
C GLY A 390 -1.24 -11.47 -4.05
N ASP A 391 -2.12 -11.32 -5.04
CA ASP A 391 -1.93 -11.84 -6.42
C ASP A 391 -1.45 -13.31 -6.45
N ALA A 392 -2.10 -14.19 -5.68
CA ALA A 392 -1.67 -15.58 -5.51
C ALA A 392 -1.63 -16.38 -6.82
N TYR A 393 -2.31 -15.93 -7.88
CA TYR A 393 -2.28 -16.50 -9.23
C TYR A 393 -1.05 -16.11 -10.07
N LEU A 394 -0.20 -15.18 -9.58
CA LEU A 394 1.05 -14.74 -10.20
C LEU A 394 2.24 -14.75 -9.22
N LYS A 395 2.12 -15.43 -8.06
CA LYS A 395 3.05 -15.30 -6.92
C LYS A 395 4.52 -15.58 -7.25
N ASP A 396 4.78 -16.50 -8.18
CA ASP A 396 6.12 -16.84 -8.71
C ASP A 396 6.83 -15.67 -9.41
N LEU A 397 6.06 -14.69 -9.90
CA LEU A 397 6.55 -13.51 -10.62
C LEU A 397 6.36 -12.22 -9.82
N VAL A 398 5.18 -12.05 -9.19
CA VAL A 398 4.77 -10.86 -8.46
C VAL A 398 5.04 -11.04 -6.97
N THR A 399 6.23 -10.65 -6.50
CA THR A 399 6.67 -10.90 -5.12
C THR A 399 6.23 -9.83 -4.13
N GLY A 400 5.97 -10.22 -2.88
CA GLY A 400 5.77 -9.32 -1.74
C GLY A 400 7.03 -8.77 -1.07
N HIS A 401 8.25 -9.11 -1.55
CA HIS A 401 9.50 -8.56 -1.00
C HIS A 401 9.61 -7.03 -1.21
N PRO A 402 9.63 -6.19 -0.16
CA PRO A 402 9.70 -4.74 -0.30
C PRO A 402 11.09 -4.24 -0.71
N TYR A 403 11.13 -3.07 -1.33
CA TYR A 403 12.29 -2.19 -1.26
C TYR A 403 12.22 -1.38 0.04
N THR A 404 13.32 -1.34 0.81
CA THR A 404 13.35 -0.70 2.15
C THR A 404 14.43 0.37 2.26
N THR A 405 14.18 1.42 3.04
CA THR A 405 15.18 2.45 3.34
C THR A 405 15.23 2.81 4.83
N GLU A 406 16.36 3.39 5.25
CA GLU A 406 16.57 4.02 6.56
C GLU A 406 16.97 5.49 6.32
N THR A 407 16.30 6.43 7.00
CA THR A 407 16.62 7.86 6.96
C THR A 407 16.59 8.45 8.36
N VAL A 408 17.73 8.98 8.82
CA VAL A 408 17.75 9.83 10.03
C VAL A 408 17.16 11.19 9.69
N ILE A 409 16.19 11.62 10.50
CA ILE A 409 15.47 12.89 10.37
C ILE A 409 16.35 14.04 10.90
N GLN A 410 16.47 15.08 10.09
CA GLN A 410 17.24 16.29 10.36
C GLN A 410 16.27 17.43 10.73
N PRO A 411 16.07 17.77 12.01
CA PRO A 411 14.98 18.68 12.41
C PRO A 411 15.16 20.14 11.97
N ASP A 412 16.33 20.51 11.45
CA ASP A 412 16.58 21.81 10.80
C ASP A 412 16.27 21.83 9.29
N ALA A 413 15.98 20.67 8.69
CA ALA A 413 15.88 20.49 7.24
C ALA A 413 14.66 19.68 6.78
N ASP A 414 14.20 18.70 7.55
CA ASP A 414 13.07 17.84 7.19
C ASP A 414 11.73 18.43 7.65
N GLU A 415 10.83 18.66 6.71
CA GLU A 415 9.63 19.47 6.92
C GLU A 415 8.34 18.62 7.00
N PHE A 416 8.23 17.60 6.14
CA PHE A 416 7.08 16.70 6.04
C PHE A 416 7.37 15.48 5.15
N ILE A 417 6.55 14.44 5.30
CA ILE A 417 6.54 13.23 4.47
C ILE A 417 5.22 13.16 3.72
N ILE A 418 5.23 12.73 2.46
CA ILE A 418 4.05 12.37 1.65
C ILE A 418 4.08 10.87 1.39
N LEU A 419 2.95 10.18 1.60
CA LEU A 419 2.65 8.87 1.03
C LEU A 419 1.43 9.04 0.11
N ALA A 420 1.43 8.42 -1.07
CA ALA A 420 0.22 8.35 -1.91
C ALA A 420 0.24 7.15 -2.88
N CYS A 421 -0.96 6.77 -3.34
CA CYS A 421 -1.18 5.84 -4.47
C CYS A 421 -0.78 6.46 -5.83
N ASP A 422 -0.73 5.65 -6.89
CA ASP A 422 -0.23 6.10 -8.19
C ASP A 422 -1.13 7.15 -8.87
N GLY A 423 -2.42 7.22 -8.47
CA GLY A 423 -3.37 8.24 -8.92
C GLY A 423 -2.93 9.70 -8.68
N LEU A 424 -2.05 9.96 -7.70
CA LEU A 424 -1.33 11.24 -7.59
C LEU A 424 -0.12 11.27 -8.53
N TRP A 425 0.71 10.24 -8.44
CA TRP A 425 2.07 10.22 -8.96
C TRP A 425 2.21 10.07 -10.48
N ASP A 426 1.20 9.54 -11.15
CA ASP A 426 1.11 9.49 -12.61
C ASP A 426 0.75 10.88 -13.21
N VAL A 427 0.31 11.85 -12.39
CA VAL A 427 -0.05 13.21 -12.83
C VAL A 427 0.67 14.37 -12.11
N CYS A 428 1.45 14.07 -11.08
CA CYS A 428 2.18 15.03 -10.25
C CYS A 428 3.58 14.50 -9.91
N SER A 429 4.62 15.31 -10.11
CA SER A 429 6.00 14.91 -9.82
C SER A 429 6.38 15.11 -8.34
N ASP A 430 7.35 14.34 -7.83
CA ASP A 430 7.76 14.38 -6.41
C ASP A 430 8.06 15.81 -5.91
N GLN A 431 8.82 16.59 -6.69
CA GLN A 431 9.17 17.97 -6.37
C GLN A 431 7.97 18.91 -6.47
N GLU A 432 7.07 18.68 -7.42
CA GLU A 432 5.85 19.48 -7.58
C GLU A 432 4.87 19.25 -6.42
N ALA A 433 4.69 18.00 -5.98
CA ALA A 433 3.91 17.67 -4.80
C ALA A 433 4.48 18.37 -3.54
N VAL A 434 5.81 18.36 -3.38
CA VAL A 434 6.50 19.10 -2.30
C VAL A 434 6.26 20.61 -2.41
N ASP A 435 6.49 21.21 -3.58
CA ASP A 435 6.37 22.68 -3.77
C ASP A 435 4.92 23.18 -3.61
N LEU A 436 3.92 22.37 -3.98
CA LEU A 436 2.49 22.68 -3.80
C LEU A 436 2.09 22.83 -2.33
N ILE A 437 2.52 21.91 -1.46
CA ILE A 437 2.09 21.90 -0.05
C ILE A 437 3.09 22.52 0.91
N ARG A 438 4.30 22.91 0.48
CA ARG A 438 5.40 23.28 1.39
C ARG A 438 5.00 24.28 2.47
N ASN A 439 4.24 25.30 2.08
CA ASN A 439 3.81 26.40 2.96
C ASN A 439 2.47 26.14 3.70
N GLU A 440 1.80 25.00 3.45
CA GLU A 440 0.56 24.63 4.13
C GLU A 440 0.87 23.81 5.39
N HIS A 441 0.80 24.46 6.55
CA HIS A 441 1.17 23.89 7.83
C HIS A 441 0.17 22.86 8.37
N ASP A 442 -1.11 22.91 7.96
CA ASP A 442 -2.08 21.86 8.29
C ASP A 442 -1.90 20.65 7.36
N ALA A 443 -1.55 19.50 7.94
CA ALA A 443 -1.40 18.24 7.21
C ALA A 443 -2.69 17.81 6.50
N GLN A 444 -3.87 18.12 7.07
CA GLN A 444 -5.16 17.78 6.48
C GLN A 444 -5.47 18.66 5.26
N GLN A 445 -5.23 19.97 5.36
CA GLN A 445 -5.35 20.87 4.20
C GLN A 445 -4.29 20.58 3.13
N ALA A 446 -3.07 20.19 3.52
CA ALA A 446 -2.00 19.78 2.61
C ALA A 446 -2.38 18.53 1.79
N SER A 447 -2.84 17.44 2.43
CA SER A 447 -3.28 16.24 1.72
C SER A 447 -4.43 16.56 0.74
N LYS A 448 -5.37 17.44 1.13
CA LYS A 448 -6.46 17.88 0.25
C LYS A 448 -5.99 18.67 -0.97
N ILE A 449 -4.99 19.56 -0.82
CA ILE A 449 -4.42 20.33 -1.95
C ILE A 449 -3.88 19.39 -3.04
N LEU A 450 -3.25 18.27 -2.66
CA LEU A 450 -2.73 17.29 -3.61
C LEU A 450 -3.85 16.50 -4.30
N VAL A 451 -4.93 16.15 -3.59
CA VAL A 451 -6.12 15.51 -4.20
C VAL A 451 -6.79 16.46 -5.19
N ASP A 452 -7.02 17.72 -4.80
CA ASP A 452 -7.60 18.75 -5.68
C ASP A 452 -6.74 18.97 -6.93
N HIS A 453 -5.40 18.97 -6.79
CA HIS A 453 -4.45 19.09 -7.90
C HIS A 453 -4.48 17.88 -8.84
N ALA A 454 -4.47 16.66 -8.30
CA ALA A 454 -4.55 15.44 -9.11
C ALA A 454 -5.87 15.34 -9.90
N LEU A 455 -7.00 15.74 -9.28
CA LEU A 455 -8.29 15.84 -9.95
C LEU A 455 -8.31 16.94 -11.04
N ALA A 456 -7.67 18.08 -10.78
CA ALA A 456 -7.51 19.16 -11.77
C ALA A 456 -6.55 18.79 -12.92
N ARG A 457 -5.63 17.85 -12.69
CA ARG A 457 -4.73 17.24 -13.69
C ARG A 457 -5.39 16.13 -14.52
N PHE A 458 -6.67 15.83 -14.30
CA PHE A 458 -7.39 14.71 -14.92
C PHE A 458 -6.83 13.32 -14.57
N SER A 459 -6.37 13.12 -13.32
CA SER A 459 -6.18 11.76 -12.80
C SER A 459 -7.44 10.92 -13.03
N THR A 460 -7.25 9.64 -13.38
CA THR A 460 -8.35 8.71 -13.69
C THR A 460 -8.48 7.58 -12.68
N ASP A 461 -7.58 7.52 -11.70
CA ASP A 461 -7.60 6.47 -10.68
C ASP A 461 -8.25 6.95 -9.37
N ASN A 462 -8.34 6.05 -8.39
CA ASN A 462 -8.59 6.41 -7.01
C ASN A 462 -7.45 7.31 -6.49
N LEU A 463 -7.75 8.08 -5.44
CA LEU A 463 -6.80 9.00 -4.81
C LEU A 463 -6.80 8.74 -3.31
N SER A 464 -5.64 8.46 -2.76
CA SER A 464 -5.35 8.34 -1.33
C SER A 464 -4.01 9.02 -1.06
N ILE A 465 -4.03 10.09 -0.26
CA ILE A 465 -2.85 10.91 0.01
C ILE A 465 -2.76 11.17 1.50
N MET A 466 -1.63 10.80 2.10
CA MET A 466 -1.31 11.02 3.49
C MET A 466 -0.10 11.96 3.60
N VAL A 467 -0.24 13.01 4.40
CA VAL A 467 0.83 13.97 4.71
C VAL A 467 1.14 13.87 6.20
N ILE A 468 2.42 13.73 6.54
CA ILE A 468 2.91 13.76 7.91
C ILE A 468 3.77 15.01 8.08
N ARG A 469 3.24 16.03 8.74
CA ARG A 469 3.96 17.24 9.14
C ARG A 469 4.83 16.95 10.35
N LEU A 470 6.11 17.31 10.31
CA LEU A 470 7.05 17.14 11.41
C LEU A 470 7.10 18.41 12.28
N ASP A 471 7.15 18.25 13.60
CA ASP A 471 7.42 19.35 14.54
C ASP A 471 8.93 19.43 14.81
N SER A 472 9.60 20.27 14.02
CA SER A 472 11.03 20.56 14.15
C SER A 472 11.46 21.03 15.54
N ASN A 473 10.60 21.71 16.30
CA ASN A 473 10.93 22.20 17.63
C ASN A 473 10.88 21.05 18.63
N ARG A 474 9.77 20.29 18.62
CA ARG A 474 9.56 19.12 19.47
C ARG A 474 10.66 18.07 19.29
N VAL A 475 11.12 17.83 18.06
CA VAL A 475 12.25 16.92 17.79
C VAL A 475 13.55 17.48 18.36
N LYS A 476 13.82 18.79 18.26
CA LYS A 476 15.03 19.41 18.86
C LYS A 476 15.01 19.34 20.39
N ASP A 477 13.87 19.57 21.03
CA ASP A 477 13.74 19.52 22.48
C ASP A 477 14.07 18.14 23.06
N VAL A 478 13.66 17.06 22.36
CA VAL A 478 13.99 15.68 22.75
C VAL A 478 15.47 15.35 22.45
N VAL A 479 15.98 15.70 21.27
CA VAL A 479 17.40 15.46 20.90
C VAL A 479 18.37 16.21 21.81
N SER A 480 18.01 17.41 22.27
CA SER A 480 18.82 18.22 23.19
C SER A 480 18.61 17.88 24.68
N SER A 481 17.80 16.87 25.00
CA SER A 481 17.46 16.48 26.38
C SER A 481 16.82 17.59 27.23
N ASN A 482 16.12 18.53 26.58
CA ASN A 482 15.31 19.57 27.24
C ASN A 482 13.90 19.07 27.63
N ALA A 483 13.51 17.89 27.15
CA ALA A 483 12.28 17.19 27.52
C ALA A 483 12.60 15.80 28.09
N ASP A 484 11.65 15.21 28.81
CA ASP A 484 11.75 13.83 29.32
C ASP A 484 12.19 12.83 28.23
N PRO A 485 12.99 11.81 28.56
CA PRO A 485 13.27 10.71 27.63
C PRO A 485 11.97 9.99 27.26
N ILE A 486 11.84 9.69 25.97
CA ILE A 486 10.67 9.08 25.34
C ILE A 486 11.15 7.97 24.40
N GLY A 487 10.45 6.84 24.41
CA GLY A 487 10.39 5.90 23.28
C GLY A 487 11.62 5.03 22.97
N VAL A 488 12.47 4.69 23.95
CA VAL A 488 13.65 3.82 23.72
C VAL A 488 13.55 2.45 24.40
N ASP A 489 14.09 1.44 23.69
CA ASP A 489 14.32 0.07 24.14
C ASP A 489 15.29 0.02 25.35
N GLY A 490 14.77 0.36 26.54
CA GLY A 490 15.52 0.43 27.79
C GLY A 490 15.06 1.50 28.78
N ASP A 491 14.13 2.39 28.40
CA ASP A 491 13.55 3.36 29.35
C ASP A 491 12.74 2.60 30.44
N ASN A 492 13.08 2.85 31.70
CA ASN A 492 12.77 1.97 32.83
C ASN A 492 11.35 2.18 33.41
N THR A 493 10.34 2.25 32.55
CA THR A 493 8.93 2.30 32.97
C THR A 493 8.47 0.91 33.42
N THR A 494 8.37 0.67 34.72
CA THR A 494 7.99 -0.63 35.34
C THR A 494 6.50 -0.98 35.20
N SER A 495 5.86 -0.53 34.12
CA SER A 495 4.44 -0.73 33.80
C SER A 495 4.30 -1.48 32.48
N GLN A 496 3.56 -2.59 32.47
CA GLN A 496 3.11 -3.21 31.22
C GLN A 496 2.09 -2.29 30.53
N GLY A 497 2.57 -1.48 29.60
CA GLY A 497 1.72 -0.70 28.71
C GLY A 497 1.24 -1.51 27.51
N MET A 498 0.15 -1.05 26.90
CA MET A 498 -0.38 -1.57 25.63
C MET A 498 -0.11 -0.55 24.52
N SER A 499 0.20 -1.01 23.31
CA SER A 499 0.35 -0.13 22.13
C SER A 499 -1.01 0.46 21.72
N GLU A 500 -1.02 1.50 20.89
CA GLU A 500 -2.29 1.99 20.32
C GLU A 500 -3.03 0.86 19.57
N ALA A 501 -2.31 0.02 18.82
CA ALA A 501 -2.86 -1.13 18.10
C ALA A 501 -3.48 -2.19 19.04
N ASP A 502 -2.79 -2.57 20.12
CA ASP A 502 -3.31 -3.52 21.12
C ASP A 502 -4.61 -2.99 21.77
N ASN A 503 -4.64 -1.70 22.15
CA ASN A 503 -5.81 -1.08 22.76
C ASN A 503 -7.02 -1.07 21.80
N ILE A 504 -6.80 -0.76 20.52
CA ILE A 504 -7.87 -0.77 19.50
C ILE A 504 -8.42 -2.19 19.31
N VAL A 505 -7.55 -3.19 19.16
CA VAL A 505 -7.97 -4.60 18.98
C VAL A 505 -8.67 -5.14 20.24
N GLU A 506 -8.21 -4.78 21.44
CA GLU A 506 -8.88 -5.18 22.68
C GLU A 506 -10.26 -4.48 22.84
N GLY A 507 -10.37 -3.22 22.44
CA GLY A 507 -11.65 -2.50 22.37
C GLY A 507 -12.65 -3.16 21.42
N ALA A 508 -12.20 -3.54 20.21
CA ALA A 508 -13.02 -4.30 19.26
C ALA A 508 -13.43 -5.68 19.82
N ARG A 509 -12.52 -6.39 20.49
CA ARG A 509 -12.79 -7.67 21.16
C ARG A 509 -13.83 -7.53 22.29
N LYS A 510 -13.72 -6.49 23.11
CA LYS A 510 -14.70 -6.15 24.16
C LYS A 510 -16.08 -5.86 23.56
N SER A 511 -16.13 -5.17 22.41
CA SER A 511 -17.37 -4.93 21.66
C SER A 511 -18.02 -6.23 21.17
N ILE A 512 -17.28 -7.11 20.49
CA ILE A 512 -17.77 -8.43 20.03
C ILE A 512 -18.27 -9.29 21.20
N ALA A 513 -17.54 -9.31 22.32
CA ALA A 513 -17.95 -10.06 23.50
C ALA A 513 -19.28 -9.55 24.06
N SER A 514 -19.47 -8.22 24.13
CA SER A 514 -20.73 -7.61 24.59
C SER A 514 -21.91 -7.84 23.63
N SER A 515 -21.65 -8.10 22.34
CA SER A 515 -22.69 -8.41 21.35
C SER A 515 -23.14 -9.89 21.35
N GLY A 516 -22.60 -10.73 22.25
CA GLY A 516 -23.08 -12.10 22.47
C GLY A 516 -22.74 -13.11 21.37
N LEU A 517 -21.76 -12.83 20.51
CA LEU A 517 -21.38 -13.69 19.38
C LEU A 517 -20.34 -14.77 19.71
N ALA A 518 -19.87 -14.84 20.97
CA ALA A 518 -18.81 -15.76 21.38
C ALA A 518 -19.32 -17.19 21.62
N ASN A 519 -19.10 -18.09 20.65
CA ASN A 519 -19.16 -19.53 20.86
C ASN A 519 -17.78 -20.16 20.61
N ASP A 520 -17.28 -20.83 21.64
CA ASP A 520 -16.23 -21.87 21.65
C ASP A 520 -15.09 -21.79 20.60
N PRO A 521 -13.84 -21.49 21.02
CA PRO A 521 -12.70 -21.42 20.09
C PRO A 521 -12.36 -22.77 19.42
N GLU A 522 -12.62 -23.91 20.07
CA GLU A 522 -12.37 -25.24 19.50
C GLU A 522 -13.40 -25.56 18.40
N ALA A 523 -14.64 -25.07 18.57
CA ALA A 523 -15.65 -25.08 17.51
C ALA A 523 -15.30 -24.12 16.36
N ALA A 524 -14.64 -22.99 16.62
CA ALA A 524 -14.23 -22.03 15.59
C ALA A 524 -13.14 -22.60 14.67
N GLU A 525 -12.10 -23.25 15.21
CA GLU A 525 -11.06 -23.93 14.41
C GLU A 525 -11.65 -25.07 13.57
N LYS A 526 -12.54 -25.87 14.16
CA LYS A 526 -13.24 -26.93 13.44
C LYS A 526 -14.14 -26.38 12.33
N ALA A 527 -14.91 -25.33 12.61
CA ALA A 527 -15.76 -24.65 11.62
C ALA A 527 -14.95 -23.99 10.51
N THR A 528 -13.72 -23.53 10.78
CA THR A 528 -12.80 -22.99 9.77
C THR A 528 -12.43 -24.08 8.75
N ASN A 529 -11.98 -25.23 9.22
CA ASN A 529 -11.64 -26.37 8.37
C ASN A 529 -12.86 -26.88 7.57
N ASP A 530 -14.01 -27.03 8.24
CA ASP A 530 -15.29 -27.39 7.60
C ASP A 530 -15.70 -26.39 6.52
N THR A 531 -15.48 -25.09 6.74
CA THR A 531 -15.84 -24.01 5.81
C THR A 531 -14.89 -23.94 4.62
N LEU A 532 -13.57 -24.08 4.83
CA LEU A 532 -12.59 -24.19 3.75
C LEU A 532 -12.92 -25.39 2.84
N GLN A 533 -13.26 -26.54 3.42
CA GLN A 533 -13.64 -27.74 2.67
C GLN A 533 -14.98 -27.59 1.92
N LYS A 534 -15.96 -26.88 2.50
CA LYS A 534 -17.24 -26.56 1.84
C LYS A 534 -17.10 -25.51 0.72
N MET A 535 -16.22 -24.53 0.88
CA MET A 535 -15.90 -23.55 -0.17
C MET A 535 -15.14 -24.20 -1.34
N ALA A 536 -14.15 -25.06 -1.05
CA ALA A 536 -13.44 -25.82 -2.07
C ALA A 536 -14.39 -26.67 -2.94
N SER A 537 -15.35 -27.37 -2.33
CA SER A 537 -16.32 -28.21 -3.05
C SER A 537 -17.35 -27.45 -3.90
N HIS A 538 -17.51 -26.12 -3.72
CA HIS A 538 -18.42 -25.30 -4.53
C HIS A 538 -17.78 -24.72 -5.80
N SER A 539 -16.48 -24.93 -6.03
CA SER A 539 -15.76 -24.47 -7.23
C SER A 539 -16.02 -25.30 -8.50
N HIS A 540 -16.74 -26.42 -8.41
CA HIS A 540 -17.07 -27.31 -9.54
C HIS A 540 -18.55 -27.27 -9.94
N LYS A 541 -19.04 -26.06 -10.27
CA LYS A 541 -20.19 -25.88 -11.17
C LYS A 541 -19.95 -24.69 -12.11
N GLN A 542 -19.29 -24.95 -13.24
CA GLN A 542 -19.38 -24.09 -14.42
C GLN A 542 -20.76 -24.27 -15.06
N GLU A 543 -21.45 -23.17 -15.35
CA GLU A 543 -22.49 -23.18 -16.39
C GLU A 543 -21.79 -23.11 -17.77
N PRO A 544 -22.21 -23.92 -18.76
CA PRO A 544 -21.63 -23.86 -20.10
C PRO A 544 -22.08 -22.58 -20.83
N GLY A 545 -21.11 -21.84 -21.36
CA GLY A 545 -21.37 -20.76 -22.32
C GLY A 545 -21.89 -21.31 -23.67
N PRO A 546 -22.52 -20.46 -24.50
CA PRO A 546 -23.20 -20.91 -25.71
C PRO A 546 -22.25 -21.46 -26.78
N GLU A 547 -22.61 -22.61 -27.34
CA GLU A 547 -21.87 -23.24 -28.44
C GLU A 547 -21.98 -22.44 -29.75
N MET A 548 -20.88 -22.37 -30.51
CA MET A 548 -20.95 -22.05 -31.94
C MET A 548 -20.96 -23.35 -32.75
N SER A 549 -22.00 -23.53 -33.55
CA SER A 549 -22.20 -24.72 -34.38
C SER A 549 -21.36 -24.68 -35.66
N ILE A 550 -20.45 -25.65 -35.84
CA ILE A 550 -19.75 -25.90 -37.11
C ILE A 550 -19.77 -27.40 -37.45
N ASN A 551 -20.69 -27.74 -38.36
CA ASN A 551 -20.64 -28.75 -39.41
C ASN A 551 -20.37 -30.26 -39.19
N GLU A 552 -20.89 -30.98 -40.21
CA GLU A 552 -20.41 -32.24 -40.79
C GLU A 552 -20.67 -33.59 -40.08
N SER A 553 -21.82 -34.14 -40.44
CA SER A 553 -22.10 -35.58 -40.45
C SER A 553 -21.19 -36.36 -41.41
N ASN A 554 -20.69 -37.52 -40.97
CA ASN A 554 -20.38 -38.64 -41.86
C ASN A 554 -20.54 -39.98 -41.13
N ASP A 555 -20.70 -41.06 -41.89
CA ASP A 555 -21.42 -42.27 -41.47
C ASP A 555 -20.54 -43.53 -41.29
N LEU A 556 -21.07 -44.49 -40.52
CA LEU A 556 -20.83 -45.95 -40.60
C LEU A 556 -19.49 -46.56 -40.06
N PRO A 557 -19.45 -47.87 -39.67
CA PRO A 557 -19.05 -48.19 -38.28
C PRO A 557 -18.17 -49.45 -38.02
N SER A 558 -17.85 -49.64 -36.72
CA SER A 558 -17.70 -50.89 -35.93
C SER A 558 -17.07 -52.19 -36.49
N VAL A 559 -16.06 -52.70 -35.78
CA VAL A 559 -15.78 -54.15 -35.58
C VAL A 559 -15.26 -54.39 -34.14
N ASP A 560 -15.58 -55.55 -33.56
CA ASP A 560 -15.35 -55.93 -32.15
C ASP A 560 -13.89 -56.25 -31.74
N ILE A 561 -13.64 -56.25 -30.42
CA ILE A 561 -12.48 -56.89 -29.78
C ILE A 561 -12.97 -57.79 -28.64
N LEU A 562 -12.57 -59.07 -28.64
CA LEU A 562 -12.78 -60.03 -27.55
C LEU A 562 -11.45 -60.63 -27.10
N SER A 563 -11.37 -61.00 -25.81
CA SER A 563 -10.12 -61.42 -25.13
C SER A 563 -10.13 -62.95 -24.83
N PRO A 564 -9.24 -63.53 -23.99
CA PRO A 564 -8.04 -64.19 -24.51
C PRO A 564 -7.82 -65.63 -23.98
N ASN A 565 -6.92 -66.44 -24.59
CA ASN A 565 -5.95 -67.27 -23.84
C ASN A 565 -4.95 -68.13 -24.66
N LYS A 566 -3.85 -68.48 -23.98
CA LYS A 566 -2.95 -69.64 -24.17
C LYS A 566 -2.02 -69.71 -25.40
N SER A 567 -1.02 -70.58 -25.22
CA SER A 567 0.25 -70.75 -25.94
C SER A 567 0.60 -72.26 -25.98
N PRO A 568 1.78 -72.71 -26.46
CA PRO A 568 2.64 -72.20 -27.54
C PRO A 568 2.95 -73.29 -28.62
N SER A 569 3.51 -72.91 -29.78
CA SER A 569 4.42 -73.79 -30.54
C SER A 569 5.26 -73.02 -31.57
N ASN A 570 6.43 -73.59 -31.86
CA ASN A 570 7.46 -73.16 -32.83
C ASN A 570 7.78 -74.43 -33.68
N PRO A 571 8.54 -74.39 -34.80
CA PRO A 571 9.08 -73.24 -35.54
C PRO A 571 8.90 -73.37 -37.09
N SER A 572 9.73 -72.65 -37.87
CA SER A 572 9.94 -72.74 -39.35
C SER A 572 8.87 -72.12 -40.26
N GLY A 573 9.22 -71.52 -41.40
CA GLY A 573 10.58 -71.25 -41.91
C GLY A 573 10.62 -70.49 -43.26
N SER A 574 11.83 -70.02 -43.62
CA SER A 574 12.30 -69.59 -44.96
C SER A 574 11.45 -68.67 -45.85
N MET A 575 11.99 -67.48 -46.13
CA MET A 575 12.10 -66.85 -47.47
C MET A 575 10.87 -66.82 -48.39
N LYS A 576 10.35 -65.62 -48.65
CA LYS A 576 10.90 -64.76 -49.73
C LYS A 576 10.56 -63.28 -49.51
#